data_AF-A0A9N9BNF2-F1
#
_entry.id   AF-A0A9N9BNF2-F1
#
_cell.length_a   1.000
_cell.length_b   1.000
_cell.length_c   1.000
_cell.angle_alpha   90.00
_cell.angle_beta   90.00
_cell.angle_gamma   90.00
#
_symmetry.space_group_name_H-M   'P 1'
#
loop_
_entity.id
_entity.type
_entity.pdbx_description
1 polymer ?
#
loop_
_entity_poly.entity_id
_entity_poly.type
_entity_poly.pdbx_seq_one_letter_code
_entity_poly.pdbx_strand_id
1 'polypeptide(L)'
;MWDIISPLFKGIHGELTDELKYLKIKHEIKDSRELIERLAAKAKLDPLSVEFSQHLDKHDKLSHLRDEFNIPKSRDVIPKDVVSLNPNESSIYFCGNSLGPMPKRVKELVNQELDVGVNGHFTHPYNRPWLSIEDTVVEKTAEVVGFQVSNPSVLNTVSLLASLEVFSKTSMVQLRSKSILLTGYLEYLLVKQLNGLGYKIITPHDPHQRGCQISLVFDEDKLDKVVKGLLSHGAVVDERSPDCIRIAPNPMYNSFSEVFRFVKALKTTMGDLGFKFEAKK
;
A
#
# COMPACT_ATOMS: atom_id res chain seq x y z
N MET A 1 -10.60 -20.48 -21.00
CA MET A 1 -11.07 -20.41 -19.59
C MET A 1 -12.12 -19.30 -19.41
N TRP A 2 -11.85 -18.06 -19.84
CA TRP A 2 -12.85 -16.97 -19.87
C TRP A 2 -14.10 -17.29 -20.71
N ASP A 3 -13.91 -17.86 -21.91
CA ASP A 3 -15.03 -18.27 -22.79
C ASP A 3 -15.86 -19.44 -22.24
N ILE A 4 -15.31 -20.17 -21.26
CA ILE A 4 -15.97 -21.30 -20.60
C ILE A 4 -16.79 -20.80 -19.39
N ILE A 5 -16.31 -19.76 -18.70
CA ILE A 5 -16.92 -19.24 -17.47
C ILE A 5 -17.98 -18.16 -17.76
N SER A 6 -17.79 -17.34 -18.80
CA SER A 6 -18.70 -16.24 -19.17
C SER A 6 -20.18 -16.65 -19.34
N PRO A 7 -20.53 -17.81 -19.92
CA PRO A 7 -21.93 -18.23 -20.07
C PRO A 7 -22.64 -18.55 -18.75
N LEU A 8 -21.92 -18.96 -17.70
CA LEU A 8 -22.48 -19.33 -16.39
C LEU A 8 -23.05 -18.12 -15.62
N PHE A 9 -22.71 -16.90 -16.05
CA PHE A 9 -23.15 -15.65 -15.44
C PHE A 9 -24.12 -14.85 -16.34
N LYS A 10 -24.54 -15.41 -17.48
CA LYS A 10 -25.58 -14.82 -18.33
C LYS A 10 -26.95 -15.00 -17.67
N GLY A 11 -27.43 -13.94 -17.03
CA GLY A 11 -28.71 -13.88 -16.32
C GLY A 11 -28.73 -12.85 -15.19
N ILE A 12 -27.55 -12.47 -14.70
CA ILE A 12 -27.38 -11.42 -13.68
C ILE A 12 -27.05 -10.12 -14.42
N HIS A 13 -28.06 -9.52 -15.07
CA HIS A 13 -27.91 -8.31 -15.89
C HIS A 13 -27.98 -6.99 -15.09
N GLY A 14 -27.77 -7.03 -13.78
CA GLY A 14 -27.60 -5.85 -12.93
C GLY A 14 -26.30 -5.98 -12.15
N GLU A 15 -25.32 -5.14 -12.48
CA GLU A 15 -24.01 -5.04 -11.82
C GLU A 15 -23.09 -6.26 -12.02
N LEU A 16 -22.09 -6.10 -12.90
CA LEU A 16 -20.89 -6.94 -12.85
C LEU A 16 -20.37 -6.93 -11.40
N THR A 17 -20.38 -8.10 -10.74
CA THR A 17 -19.75 -8.26 -9.43
C THR A 17 -18.29 -7.80 -9.54
N ASP A 18 -17.77 -7.22 -8.46
CA ASP A 18 -16.43 -6.64 -8.48
C ASP A 18 -15.38 -7.66 -8.93
N GLU A 19 -15.52 -8.94 -8.57
CA GLU A 19 -14.69 -10.05 -9.02
C GLU A 19 -14.67 -10.23 -10.55
N LEU A 20 -15.82 -10.11 -11.23
CA LEU A 20 -15.90 -10.17 -12.68
C LEU A 20 -15.22 -8.96 -13.33
N LYS A 21 -15.30 -7.77 -12.71
CA LYS A 21 -14.54 -6.59 -13.18
C LYS A 21 -13.03 -6.80 -13.02
N TYR A 22 -12.59 -7.40 -11.92
CA TYR A 22 -11.17 -7.71 -11.73
C TYR A 22 -10.66 -8.78 -12.68
N LEU A 23 -11.41 -9.85 -12.92
CA LEU A 23 -11.02 -10.87 -13.89
C LEU A 23 -10.95 -10.28 -15.30
N LYS A 24 -11.87 -9.38 -15.65
CA LYS A 24 -11.81 -8.62 -16.91
C LYS A 24 -10.56 -7.75 -16.98
N ILE A 25 -10.27 -6.96 -15.94
CA ILE A 25 -9.02 -6.19 -15.82
C ILE A 25 -7.79 -7.10 -15.96
N LYS A 26 -7.81 -8.27 -15.32
CA LYS A 26 -6.72 -9.25 -15.33
C LYS A 26 -6.45 -9.84 -16.71
N HIS A 27 -7.47 -9.91 -17.56
CA HIS A 27 -7.32 -10.38 -18.93
C HIS A 27 -7.00 -9.26 -19.93
N GLU A 28 -7.39 -8.01 -19.62
CA GLU A 28 -7.24 -6.86 -20.52
C GLU A 28 -5.96 -6.04 -20.28
N ILE A 29 -5.37 -6.06 -19.08
CA ILE A 29 -4.25 -5.17 -18.72
C ILE A 29 -2.95 -5.96 -18.52
N LYS A 30 -2.15 -6.07 -19.59
CA LYS A 30 -0.80 -6.67 -19.54
C LYS A 30 0.30 -5.68 -19.16
N ASP A 31 0.04 -4.38 -19.29
CA ASP A 31 0.96 -3.30 -18.90
C ASP A 31 0.17 -2.17 -18.23
N SER A 32 0.42 -1.94 -16.94
CA SER A 32 -0.26 -0.86 -16.21
C SER A 32 0.12 0.54 -16.70
N ARG A 33 1.22 0.71 -17.42
CA ARG A 33 1.63 2.01 -18.00
C ARG A 33 0.72 2.42 -19.15
N GLU A 34 0.24 1.46 -19.94
CA GLU A 34 -0.73 1.72 -21.00
C GLU A 34 -2.06 2.24 -20.42
N LEU A 35 -2.46 1.71 -19.27
CA LEU A 35 -3.64 2.19 -18.55
C LEU A 35 -3.47 3.67 -18.13
N ILE A 36 -2.29 4.07 -17.65
CA ILE A 36 -1.99 5.46 -17.29
C ILE A 36 -2.15 6.38 -18.49
N GLU A 37 -1.55 6.02 -19.64
CA GLU A 37 -1.65 6.81 -20.88
C GLU A 37 -3.11 6.96 -21.34
N ARG A 38 -3.89 5.87 -21.31
CA ARG A 38 -5.32 5.88 -21.69
C ARG A 38 -6.14 6.79 -20.76
N LEU A 39 -5.90 6.73 -19.46
CA LEU A 39 -6.59 7.57 -18.48
C LEU A 39 -6.21 9.05 -18.64
N ALA A 40 -4.93 9.33 -18.86
CA ALA A 40 -4.44 10.69 -19.10
C ALA A 40 -5.02 11.29 -20.38
N ALA A 41 -5.03 10.53 -21.47
CA ALA A 41 -5.65 10.93 -22.73
C ALA A 41 -7.16 11.21 -22.56
N LYS A 42 -7.88 10.36 -21.82
CA LYS A 42 -9.31 10.57 -21.52
C LYS A 42 -9.54 11.82 -20.68
N ALA A 43 -8.66 12.09 -19.72
CA ALA A 43 -8.72 13.28 -18.88
C ALA A 43 -8.22 14.55 -19.58
N LYS A 44 -7.55 14.42 -20.74
CA LYS A 44 -6.84 15.51 -21.45
C LYS A 44 -5.79 16.19 -20.55
N LEU A 45 -5.07 15.39 -19.78
CA LEU A 45 -4.00 15.85 -18.88
C LEU A 45 -2.69 15.15 -19.25
N ASP A 46 -1.56 15.79 -18.97
CA ASP A 46 -0.25 15.16 -19.07
C ASP A 46 -0.08 14.14 -17.92
N PRO A 47 0.21 12.85 -18.20
CA PRO A 47 0.43 11.85 -17.15
C PRO A 47 1.63 12.16 -16.23
N LEU A 48 2.52 13.07 -16.61
CA LEU A 48 3.65 13.54 -15.79
C LEU A 48 3.34 14.79 -14.97
N SER A 49 2.09 15.28 -15.00
CA SER A 49 1.66 16.50 -14.32
C SER A 49 1.12 16.24 -12.91
N VAL A 50 1.18 17.27 -12.05
CA VAL A 50 0.56 17.20 -10.72
C VAL A 50 -0.96 17.16 -10.84
N GLU A 51 -1.52 17.85 -11.84
CA GLU A 51 -2.96 17.92 -12.13
C GLU A 51 -3.52 16.54 -12.45
N PHE A 52 -2.77 15.69 -13.16
CA PHE A 52 -3.19 14.32 -13.41
C PHE A 52 -3.21 13.47 -12.13
N SER A 53 -2.22 13.62 -11.25
CA SER A 53 -2.22 12.93 -9.96
C SER A 53 -3.40 13.33 -9.07
N GLN A 54 -3.74 14.62 -9.06
CA GLN A 54 -4.92 15.15 -8.36
C GLN A 54 -6.23 14.69 -9.02
N HIS A 55 -6.26 14.57 -10.35
CA HIS A 55 -7.40 14.01 -11.07
C HIS A 55 -7.66 12.55 -10.66
N LEU A 56 -6.61 11.73 -10.55
CA LEU A 56 -6.74 10.35 -10.08
C LEU A 56 -7.22 10.28 -8.62
N ASP A 57 -6.69 11.13 -7.74
CA ASP A 57 -7.13 11.22 -6.34
C ASP A 57 -8.62 11.60 -6.22
N LYS A 58 -9.09 12.55 -7.05
CA LYS A 58 -10.51 12.94 -7.08
C LYS A 58 -11.45 11.79 -7.47
N HIS A 59 -10.95 10.80 -8.22
CA HIS A 59 -11.73 9.63 -8.65
C HIS A 59 -11.44 8.38 -7.81
N ASP A 60 -10.63 8.50 -6.77
CA ASP A 60 -10.32 7.40 -5.86
C ASP A 60 -11.46 7.18 -4.85
N LYS A 61 -12.24 6.13 -5.09
CA LYS A 61 -13.34 5.71 -4.22
C LYS A 61 -12.89 5.17 -2.87
N LEU A 62 -11.62 4.76 -2.72
CA LEU A 62 -11.07 4.19 -1.48
C LEU A 62 -10.32 5.22 -0.63
N SER A 63 -10.26 6.48 -1.08
CA SER A 63 -9.55 7.57 -0.38
C SER A 63 -9.97 7.74 1.08
N HIS A 64 -11.25 7.52 1.38
CA HIS A 64 -11.81 7.56 2.74
C HIS A 64 -11.19 6.54 3.71
N LEU A 65 -10.66 5.41 3.22
CA LEU A 65 -10.03 4.40 4.08
C LEU A 65 -8.76 4.92 4.76
N ARG A 66 -8.12 5.96 4.19
CA ARG A 66 -6.95 6.61 4.80
C ARG A 66 -7.26 7.14 6.20
N ASP A 67 -8.49 7.59 6.43
CA ASP A 67 -8.91 8.15 7.71
C ASP A 67 -8.95 7.12 8.84
N GLU A 68 -8.85 5.83 8.51
CA GLU A 68 -8.78 4.74 9.49
C GLU A 68 -7.38 4.55 10.08
N PHE A 69 -6.34 5.21 9.54
CA PHE A 69 -4.94 4.94 9.90
C PHE A 69 -4.26 6.10 10.61
N ASN A 70 -3.35 5.77 11.53
CA ASN A 70 -2.40 6.73 12.10
C ASN A 70 -1.19 6.88 11.18
N ILE A 71 -1.28 7.77 10.19
CA ILE A 71 -0.16 8.08 9.30
C ILE A 71 0.80 9.05 10.03
N PRO A 72 2.10 8.72 10.14
CA PRO A 72 3.09 9.60 10.76
C PRO A 72 3.11 10.97 10.09
N LYS A 73 3.43 12.01 10.86
CA LYS A 73 3.66 13.36 10.32
C LYS A 73 5.10 13.51 9.89
N SER A 74 5.36 14.50 9.03
CA SER A 74 6.71 14.83 8.56
C SER A 74 7.68 15.03 9.72
N ARG A 75 7.26 15.72 10.80
CA ARG A 75 8.08 15.91 12.01
C ARG A 75 8.42 14.61 12.76
N ASP A 76 7.64 13.55 12.56
CA ASP A 76 7.82 12.29 13.27
C ASP A 76 8.86 11.40 12.55
N VAL A 77 9.15 11.68 11.27
CA VAL A 77 10.00 10.83 10.40
C VAL A 77 11.25 11.56 9.89
N ILE A 78 11.20 12.88 9.73
CA ILE A 78 12.34 13.69 9.30
C ILE A 78 13.35 13.77 10.46
N PRO A 79 14.65 13.57 10.20
CA PRO A 79 15.70 13.74 11.21
C PRO A 79 15.64 15.12 11.88
N LYS A 80 15.86 15.20 13.20
CA LYS A 80 15.69 16.43 13.99
C LYS A 80 16.61 17.57 13.57
N ASP A 81 17.72 17.26 12.93
CA ASP A 81 18.71 18.16 12.38
C ASP A 81 18.34 18.71 10.99
N VAL A 82 17.24 18.23 10.39
CA VAL A 82 16.71 18.70 9.11
C VAL A 82 15.46 19.54 9.34
N VAL A 83 15.42 20.74 8.75
CA VAL A 83 14.25 21.62 8.83
C VAL A 83 13.12 21.05 7.96
N SER A 84 12.02 20.64 8.60
CA SER A 84 10.79 20.28 7.90
C SER A 84 10.04 21.54 7.47
N LEU A 85 9.82 21.71 6.16
CA LEU A 85 9.03 22.83 5.62
C LEU A 85 7.56 22.76 6.08
N ASN A 86 7.01 21.55 6.21
CA ASN A 86 5.61 21.30 6.60
C ASN A 86 5.54 20.21 7.71
N PRO A 87 5.89 20.53 8.97
CA PRO A 87 6.07 19.53 10.02
C PRO A 87 4.79 18.76 10.39
N ASN A 88 3.61 19.38 10.22
CA ASN A 88 2.31 18.80 10.57
C ASN A 88 1.61 18.11 9.38
N GLU A 89 2.20 18.18 8.19
CA GLU A 89 1.73 17.42 7.04
C GLU A 89 2.01 15.93 7.25
N SER A 90 1.16 15.06 6.69
CA SER A 90 1.43 13.62 6.72
C SER A 90 2.65 13.29 5.86
N SER A 91 3.49 12.38 6.36
CA SER A 91 4.62 11.85 5.61
C SER A 91 4.15 11.02 4.42
N ILE A 92 5.03 10.83 3.43
CA ILE A 92 4.82 9.87 2.36
C ILE A 92 5.27 8.50 2.87
N TYR A 93 4.31 7.71 3.37
CA TYR A 93 4.60 6.44 4.03
C TYR A 93 4.40 5.25 3.07
N PHE A 94 5.48 4.74 2.49
CA PHE A 94 5.49 3.64 1.52
C PHE A 94 6.16 2.34 2.05
N CYS A 95 6.21 2.18 3.37
CA CYS A 95 6.78 1.02 4.06
C CYS A 95 5.73 -0.08 4.36
N GLY A 96 4.58 -0.07 3.68
CA GLY A 96 3.43 -0.93 3.99
C GLY A 96 3.64 -2.44 3.80
N ASN A 97 4.68 -2.82 3.07
CA ASN A 97 5.17 -4.20 2.89
C ASN A 97 6.03 -4.70 4.07
N SER A 98 6.33 -3.83 5.03
CA SER A 98 7.12 -4.12 6.22
C SER A 98 6.24 -3.89 7.45
N LEU A 99 6.18 -2.67 7.95
CA LEU A 99 5.28 -2.26 9.04
C LEU A 99 4.26 -1.28 8.48
N GLY A 100 2.98 -1.69 8.48
CA GLY A 100 1.89 -0.80 8.11
C GLY A 100 1.58 0.22 9.22
N PRO A 101 1.03 1.40 8.89
CA PRO A 101 0.50 2.30 9.89
C PRO A 101 -0.62 1.61 10.67
N MET A 102 -0.67 1.85 11.99
CA MET A 102 -1.64 1.21 12.86
C MET A 102 -3.05 1.79 12.60
N PRO A 103 -4.09 0.94 12.44
CA PRO A 103 -5.47 1.41 12.44
C PRO A 103 -5.81 2.14 13.73
N LYS A 104 -6.52 3.27 13.65
CA LYS A 104 -6.87 4.12 14.80
C LYS A 104 -7.62 3.36 15.89
N ARG A 105 -8.45 2.41 15.48
CA ARG A 105 -9.29 1.60 16.37
C ARG A 105 -8.50 0.67 17.29
N VAL A 106 -7.25 0.31 16.95
CA VAL A 106 -6.40 -0.56 17.79
C VAL A 106 -6.30 0.01 19.21
N LYS A 107 -6.08 1.33 19.35
CA LYS A 107 -5.97 1.98 20.67
C LYS A 107 -7.24 1.82 21.51
N GLU A 108 -8.41 1.98 20.90
CA GLU A 108 -9.70 1.78 21.55
C GLU A 108 -9.86 0.34 22.02
N LEU A 109 -9.65 -0.63 21.11
CA LEU A 109 -9.84 -2.05 21.43
C LEU A 109 -8.85 -2.52 22.51
N VAL A 110 -7.58 -2.15 22.41
CA VAL A 110 -6.56 -2.52 23.40
C VAL A 110 -6.91 -1.95 24.77
N ASN A 111 -7.31 -0.67 24.86
CA ASN A 111 -7.70 -0.09 26.14
C ASN A 111 -8.92 -0.80 26.75
N GLN A 112 -9.91 -1.18 25.93
CA GLN A 112 -11.04 -1.99 26.39
C GLN A 112 -10.59 -3.33 26.98
N GLU A 113 -9.61 -4.01 26.37
CA GLU A 113 -9.08 -5.26 26.91
C GLU A 113 -8.28 -5.05 28.21
N LEU A 114 -7.52 -3.96 28.31
CA LEU A 114 -6.78 -3.60 29.52
C LEU A 114 -7.72 -3.30 30.70
N ASP A 115 -8.84 -2.63 30.45
CA ASP A 115 -9.85 -2.32 31.47
C ASP A 115 -10.60 -3.58 31.94
N VAL A 116 -10.84 -4.54 31.04
CA VAL A 116 -11.53 -5.80 31.35
C VAL A 116 -10.64 -6.75 32.14
N GLY A 117 -9.36 -6.90 31.74
CA GLY A 117 -8.41 -7.78 32.40
C GLY A 117 -8.90 -9.23 32.53
N VAL A 118 -8.54 -9.91 33.62
CA VAL A 118 -8.87 -11.34 33.85
C VAL A 118 -10.38 -11.63 33.83
N ASN A 119 -11.22 -10.62 34.11
CA ASN A 119 -12.68 -10.79 34.10
C ASN A 119 -13.21 -11.16 32.71
N GLY A 120 -12.50 -10.83 31.64
CA GLY A 120 -12.86 -11.20 30.27
C GLY A 120 -12.99 -12.72 30.06
N HIS A 121 -12.30 -13.53 30.89
CA HIS A 121 -12.42 -14.98 30.90
C HIS A 121 -13.83 -15.46 31.30
N PHE A 122 -14.52 -14.71 32.17
CA PHE A 122 -15.82 -15.10 32.71
C PHE A 122 -16.97 -14.32 32.06
N THR A 123 -16.82 -13.00 31.95
CA THR A 123 -17.84 -12.09 31.42
C THR A 123 -17.18 -10.92 30.69
N HIS A 124 -17.45 -10.78 29.40
CA HIS A 124 -16.89 -9.70 28.59
C HIS A 124 -17.95 -8.65 28.25
N PRO A 125 -17.80 -7.36 28.66
CA PRO A 125 -18.83 -6.34 28.46
C PRO A 125 -19.09 -6.02 26.98
N TYR A 126 -18.10 -6.22 26.11
CA TYR A 126 -18.22 -6.08 24.65
C TYR A 126 -18.52 -7.40 23.93
N ASN A 127 -18.91 -8.44 24.68
CA ASN A 127 -19.26 -9.76 24.15
C ASN A 127 -18.14 -10.41 23.29
N ARG A 128 -16.86 -10.20 23.66
CA ARG A 128 -15.71 -10.82 22.99
C ARG A 128 -15.37 -12.14 23.69
N PRO A 129 -15.19 -13.24 22.96
CA PRO A 129 -15.10 -14.57 23.56
C PRO A 129 -13.67 -14.90 24.00
N TRP A 130 -13.12 -14.32 25.07
CA TRP A 130 -11.72 -14.60 25.47
C TRP A 130 -11.41 -16.11 25.62
N LEU A 131 -12.32 -16.85 26.23
CA LEU A 131 -12.18 -18.28 26.46
C LEU A 131 -12.48 -19.11 25.20
N SER A 132 -13.55 -18.79 24.48
CA SER A 132 -14.04 -19.59 23.35
C SER A 132 -13.63 -19.03 21.98
N ILE A 133 -12.73 -18.04 21.92
CA ILE A 133 -12.25 -17.50 20.63
C ILE A 133 -11.58 -18.60 19.82
N GLU A 134 -10.87 -19.52 20.48
CA GLU A 134 -10.27 -20.68 19.87
C GLU A 134 -11.33 -21.60 19.24
N ASP A 135 -12.46 -21.85 19.89
CA ASP A 135 -13.55 -22.67 19.33
C ASP A 135 -14.03 -22.16 17.96
N THR A 136 -14.03 -20.84 17.73
CA THR A 136 -14.47 -20.24 16.45
C THR A 136 -13.52 -20.51 15.29
N VAL A 137 -12.26 -20.78 15.57
CA VAL A 137 -11.23 -21.04 14.55
C VAL A 137 -10.82 -22.50 14.50
N VAL A 138 -11.01 -23.28 15.58
CA VAL A 138 -10.56 -24.67 15.74
C VAL A 138 -10.97 -25.57 14.58
N GLU A 139 -12.21 -25.56 14.09
CA GLU A 139 -12.57 -26.44 12.96
C GLU A 139 -11.82 -26.07 11.66
N LYS A 140 -11.65 -24.76 11.40
CA LYS A 140 -10.96 -24.26 10.21
C LYS A 140 -9.44 -24.34 10.34
N THR A 141 -8.91 -24.26 11.55
CA THR A 141 -7.50 -24.37 11.85
C THR A 141 -7.09 -25.82 12.08
N ALA A 142 -7.92 -26.73 12.57
CA ALA A 142 -7.55 -28.13 12.80
C ALA A 142 -7.09 -28.85 11.53
N GLU A 143 -7.67 -28.52 10.37
CA GLU A 143 -7.22 -29.05 9.07
C GLU A 143 -5.85 -28.47 8.61
N VAL A 144 -5.44 -27.31 9.13
CA VAL A 144 -4.22 -26.57 8.73
C VAL A 144 -3.14 -26.56 9.84
N VAL A 145 -3.54 -26.75 11.10
CA VAL A 145 -2.86 -26.29 12.32
C VAL A 145 -2.98 -27.34 13.43
N GLY A 146 -2.48 -28.57 13.20
CA GLY A 146 -1.97 -29.40 14.30
C GLY A 146 -0.81 -28.74 15.10
N PHE A 147 -0.59 -27.43 14.94
CA PHE A 147 0.56 -26.63 15.36
C PHE A 147 0.20 -25.47 16.33
N GLN A 148 -1.08 -25.24 16.65
CA GLN A 148 -1.46 -24.22 17.65
C GLN A 148 -1.48 -24.90 19.03
N VAL A 149 -0.38 -24.78 19.74
CA VAL A 149 -0.10 -25.53 20.99
C VAL A 149 -0.67 -24.83 22.24
N SER A 150 -0.99 -23.53 22.16
CA SER A 150 -1.34 -22.71 23.32
C SER A 150 -2.43 -21.68 23.03
N ASN A 151 -2.95 -21.07 24.10
CA ASN A 151 -3.97 -20.03 24.06
C ASN A 151 -3.50 -18.80 23.25
N PRO A 152 -4.37 -18.19 22.43
CA PRO A 152 -4.01 -17.02 21.64
C PRO A 152 -3.80 -15.77 22.49
N SER A 153 -2.91 -14.87 22.03
CA SER A 153 -2.72 -13.56 22.66
C SER A 153 -3.88 -12.62 22.34
N VAL A 154 -4.69 -12.29 23.36
CA VAL A 154 -5.86 -11.40 23.21
C VAL A 154 -5.47 -10.05 22.60
N LEU A 155 -4.38 -9.44 23.06
CA LEU A 155 -3.94 -8.12 22.56
C LEU A 155 -3.55 -8.14 21.07
N ASN A 156 -2.94 -9.24 20.61
CA ASN A 156 -2.62 -9.43 19.20
C ASN A 156 -3.90 -9.67 18.39
N THR A 157 -4.82 -10.48 18.91
CA THR A 157 -6.10 -10.78 18.27
C THR A 157 -6.94 -9.53 18.06
N VAL A 158 -7.07 -8.66 19.07
CA VAL A 158 -7.84 -7.40 18.91
C VAL A 158 -7.15 -6.41 17.98
N SER A 159 -5.81 -6.38 17.97
CA SER A 159 -5.06 -5.57 17.02
C SER A 159 -5.28 -6.03 15.57
N LEU A 160 -5.30 -7.35 15.34
CA LEU A 160 -5.64 -7.93 14.05
C LEU A 160 -7.10 -7.65 13.68
N LEU A 161 -8.04 -7.78 14.63
CA LEU A 161 -9.45 -7.49 14.42
C LEU A 161 -9.67 -6.06 13.92
N ALA A 162 -9.03 -5.06 14.55
CA ALA A 162 -9.11 -3.67 14.07
C ALA A 162 -8.63 -3.51 12.62
N SER A 163 -7.60 -4.25 12.20
CA SER A 163 -7.17 -4.26 10.81
C SER A 163 -8.23 -4.88 9.90
N LEU A 164 -8.76 -6.04 10.27
CA LEU A 164 -9.80 -6.76 9.51
C LEU A 164 -11.10 -5.95 9.40
N GLU A 165 -11.46 -5.15 10.40
CA GLU A 165 -12.58 -4.20 10.35
C GLU A 165 -12.36 -3.10 9.28
N VAL A 166 -11.11 -2.72 8.98
CA VAL A 166 -10.83 -1.81 7.86
C VAL A 166 -10.94 -2.55 6.53
N PHE A 167 -10.45 -3.80 6.46
CA PHE A 167 -10.62 -4.63 5.26
C PHE A 167 -12.10 -4.88 4.94
N SER A 168 -12.98 -5.03 5.94
CA SER A 168 -14.41 -5.26 5.72
C SER A 168 -15.17 -4.05 5.18
N LYS A 169 -14.58 -2.84 5.21
CA LYS A 169 -15.14 -1.62 4.59
C LYS A 169 -14.97 -1.60 3.06
N THR A 170 -14.26 -2.56 2.48
CA THR A 170 -14.01 -2.68 1.04
C THR A 170 -13.89 -4.14 0.63
N SER A 171 -13.50 -4.41 -0.62
CA SER A 171 -13.22 -5.75 -1.11
C SER A 171 -11.78 -5.87 -1.58
N MET A 172 -11.23 -7.09 -1.53
CA MET A 172 -9.90 -7.39 -2.09
C MET A 172 -9.80 -7.05 -3.57
N VAL A 173 -10.91 -7.13 -4.29
CA VAL A 173 -10.99 -6.72 -5.68
C VAL A 173 -10.76 -5.21 -5.82
N GLN A 174 -11.50 -4.38 -5.09
CA GLN A 174 -11.37 -2.93 -5.16
C GLN A 174 -9.95 -2.49 -4.76
N LEU A 175 -9.42 -3.07 -3.68
CA LEU A 175 -8.04 -2.84 -3.23
C LEU A 175 -7.03 -3.21 -4.31
N ARG A 176 -7.20 -4.37 -4.95
CA ARG A 176 -6.28 -4.83 -5.98
C ARG A 176 -6.38 -3.98 -7.24
N SER A 177 -7.57 -3.59 -7.68
CA SER A 177 -7.78 -2.69 -8.80
C SER A 177 -7.10 -1.34 -8.58
N LYS A 178 -7.26 -0.74 -7.39
CA LYS A 178 -6.53 0.49 -7.05
C LYS A 178 -5.02 0.26 -7.00
N SER A 179 -4.55 -0.84 -6.40
CA SER A 179 -3.12 -1.16 -6.31
C SER A 179 -2.46 -1.27 -7.69
N ILE A 180 -3.11 -1.91 -8.67
CA ILE A 180 -2.59 -2.01 -10.04
C ILE A 180 -2.38 -0.62 -10.64
N LEU A 181 -3.36 0.27 -10.47
CA LEU A 181 -3.29 1.64 -10.99
C LEU A 181 -2.27 2.50 -10.23
N LEU A 182 -2.26 2.44 -8.90
CA LEU A 182 -1.38 3.23 -8.03
C LEU A 182 0.09 2.85 -8.22
N THR A 183 0.39 1.56 -8.19
CA THR A 183 1.76 1.06 -8.44
C THR A 183 2.15 1.23 -9.91
N GLY A 184 1.19 1.09 -10.84
CA GLY A 184 1.43 1.38 -12.25
C GLY A 184 1.76 2.85 -12.52
N TYR A 185 1.13 3.77 -11.79
CA TYR A 185 1.46 5.20 -11.85
C TYR A 185 2.86 5.48 -11.30
N LEU A 186 3.24 4.87 -10.17
CA LEU A 186 4.61 4.95 -9.64
C LEU A 186 5.62 4.47 -10.69
N GLU A 187 5.40 3.28 -11.25
CA GLU A 187 6.26 2.71 -12.29
C GLU A 187 6.36 3.61 -13.52
N TYR A 188 5.23 4.16 -13.98
CA TYR A 188 5.17 5.08 -15.10
C TYR A 188 6.07 6.30 -14.88
N LEU A 189 5.93 6.97 -13.73
CA LEU A 189 6.73 8.15 -13.38
C LEU A 189 8.21 7.81 -13.25
N LEU A 190 8.56 6.69 -12.59
CA LEU A 190 9.95 6.22 -12.46
C LEU A 190 10.59 6.01 -13.84
N VAL A 191 9.91 5.30 -14.74
CA VAL A 191 10.43 5.00 -16.07
C VAL A 191 10.49 6.25 -16.97
N LYS A 192 9.50 7.13 -16.90
CA LYS A 192 9.46 8.31 -17.79
C LYS A 192 10.34 9.46 -17.31
N GLN A 193 10.52 9.63 -16.00
CA GLN A 193 11.25 10.77 -15.45
C GLN A 193 12.66 10.42 -14.96
N LEU A 194 12.92 9.16 -14.56
CA LEU A 194 14.13 8.77 -13.85
C LEU A 194 14.87 7.56 -14.45
N ASN A 195 14.39 7.03 -15.58
CA ASN A 195 15.09 5.92 -16.24
C ASN A 195 16.53 6.32 -16.59
N GLY A 196 17.48 5.46 -16.22
CA GLY A 196 18.90 5.70 -16.42
C GLY A 196 19.60 6.47 -15.29
N LEU A 197 18.93 6.80 -14.18
CA LEU A 197 19.56 7.47 -13.03
C LEU A 197 20.25 6.50 -12.05
N GLY A 198 21.00 5.50 -12.51
CA GLY A 198 21.81 4.68 -11.59
C GLY A 198 21.01 3.82 -10.59
N TYR A 199 19.80 3.42 -10.96
CA TYR A 199 19.08 2.32 -10.31
C TYR A 199 18.47 1.37 -11.33
N LYS A 200 18.11 0.18 -10.86
CA LYS A 200 17.38 -0.83 -11.63
C LYS A 200 16.09 -1.22 -10.91
N ILE A 201 15.00 -1.33 -11.66
CA ILE A 201 13.77 -1.94 -11.16
C ILE A 201 13.92 -3.45 -11.29
N ILE A 202 13.84 -4.19 -10.18
CA ILE A 202 13.89 -5.67 -10.20
C ILE A 202 12.50 -6.32 -10.11
N THR A 203 11.49 -5.55 -9.71
CA THR A 203 10.11 -6.03 -9.69
C THR A 203 9.58 -6.22 -11.11
N PRO A 204 8.89 -7.33 -11.43
CA PRO A 204 8.31 -7.54 -12.75
C PRO A 204 7.37 -6.41 -13.19
N HIS A 205 7.46 -6.01 -14.46
CA HIS A 205 6.56 -5.01 -15.08
C HIS A 205 5.11 -5.49 -15.21
N ASP A 206 4.92 -6.80 -15.40
CA ASP A 206 3.60 -7.40 -15.51
C ASP A 206 2.84 -7.23 -14.18
N PRO A 207 1.72 -6.48 -14.15
CA PRO A 207 0.96 -6.26 -12.92
C PRO A 207 0.43 -7.58 -12.31
N HIS A 208 0.35 -8.68 -13.06
CA HIS A 208 -0.05 -10.00 -12.55
C HIS A 208 1.08 -10.76 -11.84
N GLN A 209 2.32 -10.31 -11.98
CA GLN A 209 3.51 -10.89 -11.36
C GLN A 209 4.05 -10.03 -10.21
N ARG A 210 3.28 -9.03 -9.74
CA ARG A 210 3.66 -8.19 -8.59
C ARG A 210 2.48 -7.73 -7.74
N GLY A 211 2.79 -7.42 -6.47
CA GLY A 211 1.89 -6.74 -5.53
C GLY A 211 1.88 -5.23 -5.72
N CYS A 212 1.75 -4.50 -4.62
CA CYS A 212 1.84 -3.04 -4.60
C CYS A 212 3.30 -2.51 -4.57
N GLN A 213 4.26 -3.37 -4.26
CA GLN A 213 5.66 -3.02 -4.08
C GLN A 213 6.40 -2.90 -5.42
N ILE A 214 7.29 -1.90 -5.53
CA ILE A 214 8.37 -1.81 -6.52
C ILE A 214 9.70 -1.72 -5.76
N SER A 215 10.65 -2.55 -6.16
CA SER A 215 12.01 -2.57 -5.60
C SER A 215 12.98 -1.89 -6.57
N LEU A 216 13.73 -0.91 -6.06
CA LEU A 216 14.81 -0.23 -6.78
C LEU A 216 16.15 -0.65 -6.17
N VAL A 217 17.05 -1.12 -7.02
CA VAL A 217 18.42 -1.50 -6.67
C VAL A 217 19.38 -0.41 -7.14
N PHE A 218 20.22 0.06 -6.24
CA PHE A 218 21.26 1.08 -6.45
C PHE A 218 22.65 0.45 -6.33
N ASP A 219 23.71 1.21 -6.58
CA ASP A 219 25.04 0.80 -6.12
C ASP A 219 25.10 0.88 -4.58
N GLU A 220 25.79 -0.07 -3.94
CA GLU A 220 25.82 -0.22 -2.47
C GLU A 220 26.26 1.07 -1.74
N ASP A 221 27.19 1.84 -2.31
CA ASP A 221 27.71 3.09 -1.73
C ASP A 221 26.72 4.27 -1.81
N LYS A 222 25.55 4.06 -2.43
CA LYS A 222 24.51 5.09 -2.62
C LYS A 222 23.28 4.89 -1.76
N LEU A 223 22.96 3.67 -1.34
CA LEU A 223 21.69 3.34 -0.68
C LEU A 223 21.40 4.26 0.51
N ASP A 224 22.32 4.34 1.47
CA ASP A 224 22.18 5.15 2.68
C ASP A 224 21.93 6.63 2.37
N LYS A 225 22.61 7.17 1.35
CA LYS A 225 22.44 8.57 0.92
C LYS A 225 21.06 8.80 0.31
N VAL A 226 20.58 7.87 -0.50
CA VAL A 226 19.24 7.94 -1.10
C VAL A 226 18.17 7.85 -0.01
N VAL A 227 18.28 6.91 0.92
CA VAL A 227 17.33 6.75 2.03
C VAL A 227 17.29 8.00 2.91
N LYS A 228 18.45 8.55 3.29
CA LYS A 228 18.53 9.82 4.05
C LYS A 228 17.93 11.00 3.29
N GLY A 229 18.20 11.08 1.98
CA GLY A 229 17.61 12.11 1.14
C GLY A 229 16.09 11.99 0.99
N LEU A 230 15.54 10.77 0.91
CA LEU A 230 14.09 10.57 0.93
C LEU A 230 13.48 10.94 2.28
N LEU A 231 14.14 10.54 3.39
CA LEU A 231 13.70 10.89 4.73
C LEU A 231 13.68 12.40 4.97
N SER A 232 14.64 13.17 4.42
CA SER A 232 14.64 14.64 4.54
C SER A 232 13.45 15.30 3.82
N HIS A 233 12.89 14.63 2.82
CA HIS A 233 11.64 15.02 2.15
C HIS A 233 10.38 14.46 2.82
N GLY A 234 10.51 13.80 3.97
CA GLY A 234 9.39 13.17 4.68
C GLY A 234 8.87 11.91 3.98
N ALA A 235 9.67 11.25 3.15
CA ALA A 235 9.32 9.99 2.50
C ALA A 235 9.96 8.80 3.24
N VAL A 236 9.12 7.86 3.66
CA VAL A 236 9.51 6.64 4.37
C VAL A 236 9.36 5.44 3.44
N VAL A 237 10.45 4.70 3.25
CA VAL A 237 10.53 3.48 2.46
C VAL A 237 11.13 2.36 3.29
N ASP A 238 10.97 1.12 2.86
CA ASP A 238 11.65 -0.01 3.50
C ASP A 238 13.04 -0.20 2.86
N GLU A 239 14.09 -0.04 3.65
CA GLU A 239 15.47 -0.30 3.24
C GLU A 239 15.81 -1.79 3.34
N ARG A 240 16.50 -2.30 2.32
CA ARG A 240 17.05 -3.66 2.28
C ARG A 240 18.51 -3.58 1.89
N SER A 241 19.36 -3.50 2.91
CA SER A 241 20.80 -3.51 2.75
C SER A 241 21.25 -4.78 2.01
N PRO A 242 22.27 -4.68 1.13
CA PRO A 242 23.15 -3.52 0.97
C PRO A 242 22.70 -2.48 -0.07
N ASP A 243 21.73 -2.77 -0.93
CA ASP A 243 21.57 -2.02 -2.20
C ASP A 243 20.12 -1.67 -2.60
N CYS A 244 19.10 -2.05 -1.83
CA CYS A 244 17.72 -2.03 -2.29
C CYS A 244 16.81 -1.16 -1.42
N ILE A 245 15.91 -0.40 -2.05
CA ILE A 245 14.71 0.13 -1.38
C ILE A 245 13.46 -0.54 -1.94
N ARG A 246 12.50 -0.82 -1.06
CA ARG A 246 11.19 -1.34 -1.41
C ARG A 246 10.14 -0.26 -1.17
N ILE A 247 9.46 0.12 -2.23
CA ILE A 247 8.45 1.19 -2.25
C ILE A 247 7.09 0.54 -2.45
N ALA A 248 6.21 0.60 -1.44
CA ALA A 248 4.90 -0.04 -1.47
C ALA A 248 3.76 0.96 -1.21
N PRO A 249 3.25 1.66 -2.25
CA PRO A 249 2.04 2.46 -2.13
C PRO A 249 0.83 1.55 -1.85
N ASN A 250 0.28 1.63 -0.65
CA ASN A 250 -0.85 0.82 -0.23
C ASN A 250 -2.19 1.44 -0.68
N PRO A 251 -3.09 0.69 -1.33
CA PRO A 251 -4.36 1.22 -1.81
C PRO A 251 -5.30 1.71 -0.70
N MET A 252 -5.13 1.30 0.56
CA MET A 252 -6.02 1.75 1.64
C MET A 252 -5.73 3.18 2.07
N TYR A 253 -4.47 3.56 2.16
CA TYR A 253 -4.10 4.84 2.75
C TYR A 253 -3.27 5.73 1.84
N ASN A 254 -2.67 5.25 0.75
CA ASN A 254 -1.88 6.11 -0.13
C ASN A 254 -2.67 6.70 -1.30
N SER A 255 -2.23 7.90 -1.71
CA SER A 255 -2.81 8.66 -2.83
C SER A 255 -1.86 8.73 -4.04
N PHE A 256 -2.40 9.03 -5.21
CA PHE A 256 -1.64 9.28 -6.44
C PHE A 256 -0.79 10.55 -6.33
N SER A 257 -1.28 11.59 -5.65
CA SER A 257 -0.47 12.78 -5.37
C SER A 257 0.72 12.48 -4.45
N GLU A 258 0.60 11.55 -3.50
CA GLU A 258 1.75 11.06 -2.71
C GLU A 258 2.77 10.36 -3.60
N VAL A 259 2.32 9.51 -4.54
CA VAL A 259 3.20 8.86 -5.52
C VAL A 259 3.95 9.89 -6.38
N PHE A 260 3.24 10.92 -6.86
CA PHE A 260 3.86 12.01 -7.62
C PHE A 260 4.92 12.77 -6.81
N ARG A 261 4.59 13.16 -5.57
CA ARG A 261 5.52 13.86 -4.68
C ARG A 261 6.72 13.00 -4.31
N PHE A 262 6.53 11.69 -4.13
CA PHE A 262 7.61 10.75 -3.88
C PHE A 262 8.61 10.73 -5.04
N VAL A 263 8.14 10.59 -6.28
CA VAL A 263 9.04 10.54 -7.45
C VAL A 263 9.76 11.87 -7.62
N LYS A 264 9.10 13.00 -7.33
CA LYS A 264 9.76 14.31 -7.29
C LYS A 264 10.85 14.38 -6.23
N ALA A 265 10.58 13.90 -5.01
CA ALA A 265 11.58 13.85 -3.93
C ALA A 265 12.77 12.96 -4.32
N LEU A 266 12.50 11.77 -4.86
CA LEU A 266 13.55 10.86 -5.34
C LEU A 266 14.39 11.52 -6.44
N LYS A 267 13.76 12.21 -7.40
CA LYS A 267 14.45 12.96 -8.46
C LYS A 267 15.40 14.00 -7.89
N THR A 268 14.92 14.81 -6.94
CA THR A 268 15.72 15.86 -6.28
C THR A 268 16.88 15.24 -5.53
N THR A 269 16.62 14.24 -4.66
CA THR A 269 17.66 13.52 -3.92
C THR A 269 18.74 12.96 -4.83
N MET A 270 18.36 12.30 -5.93
CA MET A 270 19.32 11.72 -6.86
C MET A 270 20.09 12.78 -7.65
N GLY A 271 19.44 13.89 -8.02
CA GLY A 271 20.11 15.04 -8.64
C GLY A 271 21.17 15.66 -7.73
N ASP A 272 20.84 15.88 -6.46
CA ASP A 272 21.75 16.45 -5.45
C ASP A 272 22.95 15.52 -5.17
N LEU A 273 22.74 14.21 -5.26
CA LEU A 273 23.80 13.20 -5.13
C LEU A 273 24.64 13.02 -6.40
N GLY A 274 24.36 13.77 -7.46
CA GLY A 274 25.14 13.78 -8.70
C GLY A 274 24.92 12.55 -9.59
N PHE A 275 23.80 11.83 -9.43
CA PHE A 275 23.44 10.76 -10.36
C PHE A 275 23.27 11.34 -11.76
N LYS A 276 24.04 10.83 -12.73
CA LYS A 276 23.94 11.26 -14.13
C LYS A 276 22.83 10.49 -14.82
N PHE A 277 22.02 11.18 -15.60
CA PHE A 277 21.12 10.52 -16.55
C PHE A 277 21.98 9.85 -17.63
N GLU A 278 22.05 8.53 -17.62
CA GLU A 278 22.42 7.83 -18.84
C GLU A 278 21.24 7.92 -19.81
N ALA A 279 21.20 8.98 -20.60
CA ALA A 279 20.32 9.02 -21.76
C ALA A 279 20.79 7.89 -22.70
N LYS A 280 20.11 6.74 -22.66
CA LYS A 280 20.25 5.75 -23.72
C LYS A 280 19.82 6.43 -25.02
N LYS A 281 20.80 6.64 -25.90
CA LYS A 281 20.60 7.03 -27.30
C LYS A 281 19.74 6.00 -28.02
#